data_AF-A0A1F7VDL4-F1
#
_entry.id   AF-A0A1F7VDL4-F1
#
_cell.length_a   1.000
_cell.length_b   1.000
_cell.length_c   1.000
_cell.angle_alpha   90.00
_cell.angle_beta   90.00
_cell.angle_gamma   90.00
#
_symmetry.space_group_name_H-M   'P 1'
#
loop_
_entity.id
_entity.type
_entity.pdbx_description
1 polymer ?
#
loop_
_entity_poly.entity_id
_entity_poly.type
_entity_poly.pdbx_seq_one_letter_code
_entity_poly.pdbx_strand_id
1 'polypeptide(L)' 'MHILGFTILSIFTALLFLLSPASAGASHVVINEIKVGGEKATDEFIELYNPTDAEVNLAGWRL' A
#
# COMPACT_ATOMS: atom_id res chain seq x y z
N MET A 1 -18.51 -38.52 7.28
CA MET A 1 -19.12 -37.18 7.36
C MET A 1 -18.16 -36.10 7.88
N HIS A 2 -17.17 -36.42 8.72
CA HIS A 2 -16.23 -35.42 9.27
C HIS A 2 -15.20 -34.89 8.24
N ILE A 3 -14.66 -35.76 7.37
CA ILE A 3 -13.58 -35.41 6.42
C ILE A 3 -14.04 -34.53 5.24
N LEU A 4 -15.27 -34.73 4.76
CA LEU A 4 -15.85 -33.88 3.71
C LEU A 4 -16.08 -32.43 4.18
N GLY A 5 -16.37 -32.21 5.46
CA GLY A 5 -16.56 -30.85 6.00
C GLY A 5 -15.27 -30.05 6.05
N PHE A 6 -14.16 -30.66 6.49
CA PHE A 6 -12.85 -30.00 6.55
C PHE A 6 -12.32 -29.64 5.17
N THR A 7 -12.49 -30.51 4.18
CA THR A 7 -12.03 -30.27 2.80
C THR A 7 -12.79 -29.14 2.12
N ILE A 8 -14.11 -29.06 2.30
CA ILE A 8 -14.93 -27.94 1.80
C ILE A 8 -14.52 -26.62 2.45
N LEU A 9 -14.30 -26.61 3.77
CA LEU A 9 -13.87 -25.41 4.48
C LEU A 9 -12.48 -24.95 4.03
N SER A 10 -11.53 -25.88 3.83
CA SER A 10 -10.20 -25.54 3.32
C SER A 10 -10.25 -24.96 1.89
N ILE A 11 -11.09 -25.52 1.01
CA ILE A 11 -11.27 -24.98 -0.34
C ILE A 11 -11.93 -23.60 -0.30
N PHE A 12 -12.95 -23.42 0.54
CA PHE A 12 -13.64 -22.14 0.69
C PHE A 12 -12.68 -21.05 1.21
N THR A 13 -11.85 -21.35 2.19
CA THR A 13 -10.83 -20.41 2.70
C THR A 13 -9.76 -20.12 1.65
N ALA A 14 -9.28 -21.12 0.91
CA ALA A 14 -8.35 -20.90 -0.19
C ALA A 14 -8.97 -20.03 -1.30
N LEU A 15 -10.24 -20.26 -1.62
CA LEU A 15 -10.99 -19.47 -2.59
C LEU A 15 -11.15 -18.02 -2.12
N LEU A 16 -11.48 -17.78 -0.85
CA LEU A 16 -11.53 -16.43 -0.27
C LEU A 16 -10.19 -15.69 -0.37
N PHE A 17 -9.07 -16.40 -0.20
CA PHE A 17 -7.73 -15.81 -0.34
C PHE A 17 -7.42 -15.44 -1.80
N LEU A 18 -7.83 -16.28 -2.76
CA LEU A 18 -7.64 -16.04 -4.20
C LEU A 18 -8.57 -14.96 -4.77
N LEU A 19 -9.72 -14.73 -4.13
CA LEU A 19 -10.67 -13.65 -4.49
C LEU A 19 -10.44 -12.36 -3.70
N SER A 20 -9.36 -12.29 -2.91
CA SER A 20 -9.01 -11.05 -2.23
C SER A 20 -8.81 -9.97 -3.29
N PRO A 21 -9.56 -8.85 -3.25
CA PRO A 21 -9.39 -7.79 -4.22
C PRO A 21 -7.94 -7.32 -4.14
N ALA A 22 -7.24 -7.32 -5.28
CA ALA A 22 -5.95 -6.67 -5.35
C ALA A 22 -6.16 -5.21 -4.90
N SER A 23 -5.48 -4.81 -3.84
CA SER A 23 -5.46 -3.39 -3.47
C SER A 23 -4.86 -2.66 -4.66
N ALA A 24 -5.67 -1.85 -5.34
CA ALA A 24 -5.19 -0.96 -6.38
C ALA A 24 -4.40 0.15 -5.69
N GLY A 25 -3.13 -0.12 -5.41
CA GLY A 25 -2.18 0.89 -4.94
C GLY A 25 -2.10 2.04 -5.93
N ALA A 26 -1.69 3.23 -5.47
CA ALA A 26 -1.45 4.34 -6.37
C ALA A 26 -0.41 3.93 -7.43
N SER A 27 -0.64 4.35 -8.68
CA SER A 27 0.23 4.05 -9.81
C SER A 27 1.29 5.13 -10.08
N HIS A 28 1.48 6.04 -9.13
CA HIS A 28 2.35 7.21 -9.23
C HIS A 28 2.86 7.60 -7.84
N VAL A 29 3.86 8.48 -7.80
CA VAL A 29 4.35 9.06 -6.53
C VAL A 29 3.21 9.80 -5.83
N VAL A 30 3.06 9.56 -4.53
CA VAL A 30 2.06 10.20 -3.68
C VAL A 30 2.73 11.00 -2.56
N ILE A 31 2.02 11.97 -2.01
CA ILE A 31 2.37 12.56 -0.71
C ILE A 31 1.94 11.56 0.37
N ASN A 32 2.91 10.98 1.06
CA ASN A 32 2.67 10.01 2.13
C ASN A 32 2.36 10.69 3.46
N GLU A 33 3.12 11.73 3.80
CA GLU A 33 2.97 12.49 5.03
C GLU A 33 3.21 13.98 4.81
N ILE A 34 2.49 14.80 5.56
CA ILE A 34 2.76 16.24 5.69
C ILE A 34 2.88 16.52 7.18
N LYS A 35 4.05 17.02 7.59
CA LYS A 35 4.26 17.52 8.95
C LYS A 35 4.47 19.02 8.93
N VAL A 36 3.62 19.73 9.66
CA VAL A 36 3.66 21.17 9.83
C VAL A 36 3.82 21.48 11.31
N GLY A 37 4.66 22.47 11.63
CA GLY A 37 5.07 22.78 12.99
C GLY A 37 6.05 21.77 13.61
N GLY A 38 6.53 22.11 14.80
CA GLY A 38 7.51 21.34 15.56
C GLY A 38 8.25 22.23 16.54
N GLU A 39 9.21 21.67 17.27
CA GLU A 39 10.07 22.47 18.15
C GLU A 39 11.11 23.25 17.35
N LYS A 40 11.51 22.72 16.19
CA LYS A 40 12.50 23.32 15.28
C LYS A 40 11.90 23.49 13.90
N ALA A 41 12.38 24.49 13.17
CA ALA A 41 12.00 24.68 11.76
C ALA A 41 12.34 23.47 10.87
N THR A 42 13.31 22.64 11.28
CA THR A 42 13.69 21.41 10.56
C THR A 42 12.72 20.25 10.77
N ASP A 43 11.74 20.41 11.66
CA ASP A 43 10.79 19.36 11.98
C ASP A 43 9.66 19.27 10.96
N GLU A 44 9.51 20.29 10.10
CA GLU A 44 8.52 20.39 9.04
C GLU A 44 9.01 19.70 7.77
N PHE A 45 8.18 18.86 7.17
CA PHE A 45 8.51 18.15 5.93
C PHE A 45 7.28 17.68 5.17
N ILE A 46 7.50 17.36 3.89
CA ILE A 46 6.57 16.61 3.05
C ILE A 46 7.29 15.32 2.63
N GLU A 47 6.71 14.17 2.96
CA GLU A 47 7.23 12.87 2.57
C GLU A 47 6.57 12.40 1.27
N LEU A 48 7.39 12.01 0.31
CA LEU A 48 6.94 11.42 -0.95
C LEU A 48 7.19 9.91 -0.91
N TYR A 49 6.20 9.13 -1.36
CA TYR A 49 6.32 7.69 -1.51
C TYR A 49 6.04 7.28 -2.95
N ASN A 50 6.93 6.43 -3.49
CA ASN A 50 6.71 5.76 -4.76
C ASN A 50 6.24 4.32 -4.50
N PRO A 51 4.92 4.05 -4.55
CA PRO A 51 4.37 2.71 -4.37
C PRO A 51 4.56 1.79 -5.59
N THR A 52 5.25 2.23 -6.65
CA THR A 52 5.46 1.44 -7.86
C THR A 52 6.79 0.70 -7.82
N ASP A 53 6.89 -0.38 -8.61
CA ASP A 53 8.14 -1.17 -8.74
C ASP A 53 9.15 -0.55 -9.72
N ALA A 54 8.90 0.67 -10.21
CA ALA A 54 9.73 1.37 -11.17
C ALA A 54 10.38 2.61 -10.54
N GLU A 55 11.61 2.91 -10.96
CA GLU A 55 12.25 4.17 -10.58
C GLU A 55 11.50 5.38 -11.16
N VAL A 56 11.39 6.45 -10.38
CA VAL A 56 10.78 7.71 -10.80
C VAL A 56 11.82 8.82 -10.72
N ASN A 57 12.05 9.50 -11.85
CA ASN A 57 12.93 10.67 -11.90
C ASN A 57 12.19 11.92 -11.38
N LEU A 58 12.71 12.50 -10.31
CA LEU A 58 12.16 13.71 -9.68
C LEU A 58 12.76 15.02 -10.25
N ALA A 59 13.66 14.94 -11.23
CA ALA A 59 14.28 16.14 -11.81
C ALA A 59 13.21 17.09 -12.38
N GLY A 60 13.27 18.35 -11.96
CA GLY A 60 12.33 19.40 -12.39
C GLY A 60 11.00 19.42 -11.64
N TRP A 61 10.77 18.52 -10.68
CA TRP A 61 9.59 18.57 -9.81
C TRP A 61 9.64 19.79 -8.88
N ARG A 62 8.45 20.25 -8.47
CA ARG A 62 8.27 21.38 -7.55
C ARG A 62 7.10 21.07 -6.61
N LEU A 63 7.20 21.52 -5.36
CA LEU A 63 6.12 21.54 -4.39
C LEU A 63 5.59 22.96 -4.21
#